data_AF-A0A945IFG9-F1
#
_entry.id   AF-A0A945IFG9-F1
#
_cell.length_a   1.000
_cell.length_b   1.000
_cell.length_c   1.000
_cell.angle_alpha   90.00
_cell.angle_beta   90.00
_cell.angle_gamma   90.00
#
_symmetry.space_group_name_H-M   'P 1'
#
loop_
_entity.id
_entity.type
_entity.pdbx_description
1 polymer ?
#
loop_
_entity_poly.entity_id
_entity_poly.type
_entity_poly.pdbx_seq_one_letter_code
_entity_poly.pdbx_strand_id
1 'polypeptide(L)'
;MRRVTKSSDDARSMTPHAISLLLPTAANMTVVPILSLLLSGILTRTDNPDAAIGGFSVALGISMFVGLPQLRTQQLTLVFFDNHASLRQLRKFISFWVAIVTIIALIVVIPSITEFLMTSVFSVTGELKQNAQDALRWMIPLPALLIIKMHYYGAVLRISKPRLAWYGTGTGAITVVAVALALFSTDLI
;
A
#
# COMPACT_ATOMS: atom_id res chain seq x y z
N MET A 1 -6.98 32.04 -32.66
CA MET A 1 -5.94 31.18 -32.04
C MET A 1 -4.96 32.09 -31.26
N ARG A 2 -5.28 32.45 -30.01
CA ARG A 2 -4.43 33.31 -29.17
C ARG A 2 -3.46 32.41 -28.38
N ARG A 3 -2.17 32.46 -28.69
CA ARG A 3 -1.12 31.95 -27.79
C ARG A 3 -1.12 32.84 -26.55
N VAL A 4 -1.61 32.31 -25.43
CA VAL A 4 -1.35 32.88 -24.11
C VAL A 4 0.12 32.64 -23.82
N THR A 5 0.94 33.67 -23.97
CA THR A 5 2.33 33.68 -23.50
C THR A 5 2.30 33.67 -21.98
N LYS A 6 2.48 32.49 -21.38
CA LYS A 6 2.57 32.31 -19.92
C LYS A 6 3.82 33.05 -19.43
N SER A 7 3.61 34.11 -18.63
CA SER A 7 4.65 34.98 -18.08
C SER A 7 5.66 34.19 -17.25
N SER A 8 6.95 34.58 -17.29
CA SER A 8 8.05 33.98 -16.53
C SER A 8 7.89 34.06 -15.00
N ASP A 9 6.98 34.90 -14.49
CA ASP A 9 6.66 34.98 -13.05
C ASP A 9 5.83 33.77 -12.55
N ASP A 10 5.04 33.14 -13.44
CA ASP A 10 4.26 31.95 -13.11
C ASP A 10 5.14 30.71 -12.86
N ALA A 11 6.37 30.72 -13.38
CA ALA A 11 7.31 29.61 -13.19
C ALA A 11 7.93 29.58 -11.78
N ARG A 12 8.07 30.74 -11.11
CA ARG A 12 8.64 30.85 -9.74
C ARG A 12 7.67 30.39 -8.65
N SER A 13 6.36 30.47 -8.89
CA SER A 13 5.31 29.99 -7.98
C SER A 13 5.01 28.49 -8.14
N MET A 14 5.33 27.90 -9.31
CA MET A 14 5.16 26.47 -9.59
C MET A 14 6.10 25.58 -8.78
N THR A 15 7.36 25.97 -8.60
CA THR A 15 8.38 25.17 -7.90
C THR A 15 8.01 24.83 -6.45
N PRO A 16 7.69 25.79 -5.56
CA PRO A 16 7.34 25.49 -4.17
C PRO A 16 6.04 24.68 -4.07
N HIS A 17 5.05 24.96 -4.92
CA HIS A 17 3.80 24.22 -4.94
C HIS A 17 4.02 22.76 -5.40
N ALA A 18 4.76 22.55 -6.48
CA ALA A 18 5.12 21.21 -6.97
C ALA A 18 5.90 20.40 -5.92
N ILE A 19 6.86 21.03 -5.23
CA ILE A 19 7.60 20.40 -4.12
C ILE A 19 6.64 19.99 -2.99
N SER A 20 5.72 20.87 -2.60
CA SER A 20 4.75 20.57 -1.53
C SER A 20 3.81 19.41 -1.88
N LEU A 21 3.61 19.16 -3.18
CA LEU A 21 2.78 18.10 -3.72
C LEU A 21 3.55 16.77 -3.86
N LEU A 22 4.81 16.86 -4.29
CA LEU A 22 5.70 15.74 -4.55
C LEU A 22 6.20 15.09 -3.26
N LEU A 23 6.60 15.88 -2.26
CA LEU A 23 7.17 15.34 -1.02
C LEU A 23 6.25 14.36 -0.27
N PRO A 24 4.98 14.68 0.03
CA PRO A 24 4.13 13.76 0.77
C PRO A 24 3.74 12.52 -0.04
N THR A 25 3.64 12.65 -1.38
CA THR A 25 3.35 11.53 -2.26
C THR A 25 4.56 10.59 -2.39
N ALA A 26 5.77 11.13 -2.54
CA ALA A 26 7.01 10.36 -2.51
C ALA A 26 7.21 9.65 -1.17
N ALA A 27 6.99 10.36 -0.05
CA ALA A 27 7.07 9.77 1.28
C ALA A 27 6.03 8.64 1.48
N ASN A 28 4.81 8.75 0.95
CA ASN A 28 3.84 7.65 0.99
C ASN A 28 4.32 6.40 0.23
N MET A 29 5.14 6.55 -0.82
CA MET A 29 5.69 5.39 -1.55
C MET A 29 6.75 4.63 -0.74
N THR A 30 7.42 5.27 0.22
CA THR A 30 8.43 4.62 1.06
C THR A 30 7.86 3.93 2.29
N VAL A 31 6.59 4.19 2.65
CA VAL A 31 5.94 3.60 3.83
C VAL A 31 5.98 2.07 3.81
N VAL A 32 5.59 1.44 2.69
CA VAL A 32 5.54 -0.04 2.60
C VAL A 32 6.94 -0.68 2.64
N PRO A 33 7.94 -0.18 1.89
CA PRO A 33 9.32 -0.67 2.02
C PRO A 33 9.90 -0.54 3.43
N ILE A 34 9.71 0.62 4.10
CA ILE A 34 10.20 0.83 5.46
C ILE A 34 9.50 -0.12 6.44
N LEU A 35 8.19 -0.29 6.31
CA LEU A 35 7.42 -1.26 7.08
C LEU A 35 7.96 -2.68 6.92
N SER A 36 8.27 -3.08 5.69
CA SER A 36 8.84 -4.39 5.39
C SER A 36 10.18 -4.59 6.11
N LEU A 37 11.06 -3.57 6.09
CA LEU A 37 12.35 -3.64 6.79
C LEU A 37 12.19 -3.75 8.31
N LEU A 38 11.26 -2.98 8.90
CA LEU A 38 10.98 -3.04 10.34
C LEU A 38 10.42 -4.41 10.74
N LEU A 39 9.47 -4.94 9.97
CA LEU A 39 8.91 -6.27 10.22
C LEU A 39 9.97 -7.36 10.07
N SER A 40 10.80 -7.31 9.03
CA SER A 40 11.91 -8.25 8.88
C SER A 40 12.87 -8.19 10.07
N GLY A 41 13.19 -7.00 10.57
CA GLY A 41 14.02 -6.84 11.78
C GLY A 41 13.36 -7.31 13.07
N ILE A 42 12.03 -7.35 13.13
CA ILE A 42 11.30 -7.99 14.24
C ILE A 42 11.39 -9.52 14.09
N LEU A 43 11.20 -10.03 12.86
CA LEU A 43 11.23 -11.47 12.58
C LEU A 43 12.62 -12.11 12.82
N THR A 44 13.71 -11.33 12.83
CA THR A 44 15.03 -11.85 13.22
C THR A 44 15.13 -12.34 14.66
N ARG A 45 14.15 -12.01 15.51
CA ARG A 45 14.09 -12.45 16.91
C ARG A 45 13.39 -13.80 17.11
N THR A 46 12.78 -14.34 16.05
CA THR A 46 12.12 -15.65 16.11
C THR A 46 13.14 -16.79 16.17
N ASP A 47 12.71 -17.99 16.60
CA ASP A 47 13.58 -19.18 16.68
C ASP A 47 14.20 -19.57 15.33
N ASN A 48 13.47 -19.33 14.22
CA ASN A 48 13.94 -19.57 12.86
C ASN A 48 13.76 -18.33 11.95
N PRO A 49 14.71 -17.37 12.02
CA PRO A 49 14.66 -16.12 11.28
C PRO A 49 14.53 -16.29 9.76
N ASP A 50 15.27 -17.23 9.18
CA ASP A 50 15.32 -17.44 7.72
C ASP A 50 13.96 -17.90 7.21
N ALA A 51 13.32 -18.85 7.92
CA ALA A 51 11.98 -19.32 7.60
C ALA A 51 10.92 -18.22 7.79
N ALA A 52 11.04 -17.41 8.85
CA ALA A 52 10.08 -16.35 9.16
C ALA A 52 10.13 -15.22 8.12
N ILE A 53 11.32 -14.70 7.83
CA ILE A 53 11.53 -13.61 6.86
C ILE A 53 11.20 -14.09 5.44
N GLY A 54 11.62 -15.32 5.09
CA GLY A 54 11.29 -15.93 3.80
C GLY A 54 9.78 -16.11 3.61
N GLY A 55 9.10 -16.65 4.63
CA GLY A 55 7.65 -16.85 4.60
C GLY A 55 6.88 -15.53 4.47
N PHE A 56 7.24 -14.52 5.25
CA PHE A 56 6.68 -13.17 5.14
C PHE A 56 6.87 -12.58 3.74
N SER A 57 8.07 -12.72 3.15
CA SER A 57 8.38 -12.17 1.84
C SER A 57 7.54 -12.80 0.72
N VAL A 58 7.33 -14.12 0.76
CA VAL A 58 6.45 -14.83 -0.18
C VAL A 58 5.00 -14.35 -0.03
N ALA A 59 4.48 -14.30 1.21
CA ALA A 59 3.13 -13.84 1.49
C ALA A 59 2.90 -12.38 1.05
N LEU A 60 3.87 -11.49 1.30
CA LEU A 60 3.82 -10.09 0.88
C LEU A 60 3.80 -9.99 -0.64
N GLY A 61 4.64 -10.75 -1.34
CA GLY A 61 4.68 -10.78 -2.80
C GLY A 61 3.33 -11.17 -3.42
N ILE A 62 2.72 -12.25 -2.92
CA ILE A 62 1.38 -12.70 -3.36
C ILE A 62 0.34 -11.61 -3.09
N SER A 63 0.35 -11.03 -1.90
CA SER A 63 -0.63 -9.99 -1.51
C SER A 63 -0.49 -8.72 -2.35
N MET A 64 0.74 -8.30 -2.63
CA MET A 64 1.01 -7.15 -3.50
C MET A 64 0.61 -7.42 -4.95
N PHE A 65 0.73 -8.66 -5.42
CA PHE A 65 0.23 -9.09 -6.73
C PHE A 65 -1.30 -9.03 -6.80
N VAL A 66 -2.01 -9.52 -5.77
CA VAL A 66 -3.48 -9.35 -5.69
C VAL A 66 -3.87 -7.87 -5.66
N GLY A 67 -3.05 -7.04 -5.00
CA GLY A 67 -3.25 -5.60 -4.88
C GLY A 67 -2.88 -4.76 -6.10
N LEU A 68 -2.48 -5.32 -7.25
CA LEU A 68 -2.00 -4.58 -8.43
C LEU A 68 -2.81 -3.32 -8.82
N PRO A 69 -4.16 -3.30 -8.76
CA PRO A 69 -4.94 -2.09 -9.07
C PRO A 69 -4.54 -0.86 -8.24
N GLN A 70 -3.97 -1.03 -7.04
CA GLN A 70 -3.50 0.07 -6.19
C GLN A 70 -2.44 0.93 -6.90
N LEU A 71 -1.61 0.35 -7.78
CA LEU A 71 -0.52 1.04 -8.48
C LEU A 71 -0.97 2.16 -9.41
N ARG A 72 -2.24 2.16 -9.83
CA ARG A 72 -2.81 3.17 -10.74
C ARG A 72 -4.04 3.88 -10.19
N THR A 73 -4.56 3.42 -9.05
CA THR A 73 -5.74 4.01 -8.40
C THR A 73 -5.57 5.49 -8.06
N GLN A 74 -4.36 5.90 -7.65
CA GLN A 74 -4.05 7.31 -7.36
C GLN A 74 -4.16 8.18 -8.62
N GLN A 75 -3.55 7.74 -9.73
CA GLN A 75 -3.57 8.45 -11.02
C GLN A 75 -4.98 8.51 -11.61
N LEU A 76 -5.70 7.39 -11.56
CA LEU A 76 -7.11 7.30 -11.95
C LEU A 76 -7.94 8.34 -11.19
N THR A 77 -7.81 8.39 -9.87
CA THR A 77 -8.55 9.35 -9.05
C THR A 77 -8.19 10.78 -9.37
N LEU A 78 -6.90 11.07 -9.56
CA LEU A 78 -6.43 12.41 -9.93
C LEU A 78 -7.04 12.89 -11.25
N VAL A 79 -7.22 12.00 -12.23
CA VAL A 79 -7.75 12.34 -13.57
C VAL A 79 -9.26 12.51 -13.54
N PHE A 80 -10.01 11.61 -12.90
CA PHE A 80 -11.47 11.54 -13.01
C PHE A 80 -12.24 12.28 -11.89
N PHE A 81 -11.57 12.77 -10.86
CA PHE A 81 -12.24 13.52 -9.80
C PHE A 81 -12.35 15.02 -10.15
N ASP A 82 -13.50 15.42 -10.70
CA ASP A 82 -13.80 16.82 -11.03
C ASP A 82 -14.85 17.44 -10.11
N ASN A 83 -15.91 16.69 -9.84
CA ASN A 83 -17.06 17.19 -9.10
C ASN A 83 -17.70 16.07 -8.27
N HIS A 84 -18.73 16.42 -7.49
CA HIS A 84 -19.40 15.47 -6.61
C HIS A 84 -20.03 14.28 -7.35
N ALA A 85 -20.50 14.47 -8.60
CA ALA A 85 -21.07 13.39 -9.40
C ALA A 85 -19.99 12.41 -9.85
N SER A 86 -18.86 12.90 -10.36
CA SER A 86 -17.73 12.06 -10.77
C SER A 86 -17.10 11.35 -9.57
N LEU A 87 -17.04 11.99 -8.39
CA LEU A 87 -16.62 11.34 -7.14
C LEU A 87 -17.54 10.19 -6.73
N ARG A 88 -18.86 10.32 -6.93
CA ARG A 88 -19.80 9.21 -6.63
C ARG A 88 -19.58 8.03 -7.58
N GLN A 89 -19.37 8.29 -8.87
CA GLN A 89 -19.07 7.23 -9.84
C GLN A 89 -17.73 6.56 -9.55
N LEU A 90 -16.70 7.36 -9.26
CA LEU A 90 -15.38 6.87 -8.91
C LEU A 90 -15.41 5.99 -7.65
N ARG A 91 -16.15 6.39 -6.60
CA ARG A 91 -16.33 5.54 -5.42
C ARG A 91 -16.94 4.19 -5.74
N LYS A 92 -17.95 4.13 -6.62
CA LYS A 92 -18.53 2.85 -7.06
C LYS A 92 -17.50 1.98 -7.79
N PHE A 93 -16.72 2.59 -8.69
CA PHE A 93 -15.66 1.89 -9.43
C PHE A 93 -14.56 1.37 -8.49
N ILE A 94 -14.13 2.17 -7.52
CA ILE A 94 -13.15 1.77 -6.52
C ILE A 94 -13.72 0.67 -5.62
N SER A 95 -14.96 0.78 -5.14
CA SER A 95 -15.61 -0.27 -4.34
C SER A 95 -15.72 -1.59 -5.10
N PHE A 96 -15.98 -1.54 -6.41
CA PHE A 96 -15.97 -2.73 -7.26
C PHE A 96 -14.59 -3.41 -7.29
N TRP A 97 -13.52 -2.64 -7.51
CA TRP A 97 -12.16 -3.20 -7.48
C TRP A 97 -11.74 -3.69 -6.10
N VAL A 98 -12.11 -2.98 -5.03
CA VAL A 98 -11.92 -3.41 -3.65
C VAL A 98 -12.59 -4.77 -3.43
N ALA A 99 -13.85 -4.92 -3.83
CA ALA A 99 -14.56 -6.19 -3.71
C ALA A 99 -13.86 -7.31 -4.49
N ILE A 100 -13.42 -7.05 -5.72
CA ILE A 100 -12.68 -8.03 -6.53
C ILE A 100 -11.39 -8.46 -5.83
N VAL A 101 -10.53 -7.52 -5.41
CA VAL A 101 -9.25 -7.90 -4.80
C VAL A 101 -9.43 -8.59 -3.45
N THR A 102 -10.48 -8.23 -2.69
CA THR A 102 -10.83 -8.94 -1.45
C THR A 102 -11.27 -10.36 -1.75
N ILE A 103 -12.11 -10.58 -2.77
CA ILE A 103 -12.53 -11.93 -3.17
C ILE A 103 -11.31 -12.75 -3.61
N ILE A 104 -10.42 -12.18 -4.43
CA ILE A 104 -9.20 -12.86 -4.86
C ILE A 104 -8.30 -13.19 -3.64
N ALA A 105 -8.13 -12.25 -2.71
CA ALA A 105 -7.35 -12.49 -1.49
C ALA A 105 -7.93 -13.63 -0.64
N LEU A 106 -9.25 -13.71 -0.52
CA LEU A 106 -9.94 -14.80 0.17
C LEU A 106 -9.75 -16.14 -0.55
N ILE A 107 -9.83 -16.15 -1.89
CA ILE A 107 -9.59 -17.35 -2.71
C ILE A 107 -8.15 -17.85 -2.52
N VAL A 108 -7.17 -16.94 -2.53
CA VAL A 108 -5.75 -17.27 -2.42
C VAL A 108 -5.40 -17.97 -1.09
N VAL A 109 -6.18 -17.72 -0.02
CA VAL A 109 -6.00 -18.33 1.31
C VAL A 109 -6.72 -19.68 1.46
N ILE A 110 -7.52 -20.10 0.48
CA ILE A 110 -8.13 -21.44 0.49
C ILE A 110 -7.02 -22.49 0.53
N PRO A 111 -7.06 -23.47 1.47
CA PRO A 111 -5.96 -24.40 1.70
C PRO A 111 -5.41 -25.07 0.44
N SER A 112 -6.26 -25.54 -0.47
CA SER A 112 -5.83 -26.16 -1.73
C SER A 112 -5.10 -25.20 -2.66
N ILE A 113 -5.51 -23.93 -2.70
CA ILE A 113 -4.89 -22.90 -3.54
C ILE A 113 -3.58 -22.44 -2.91
N THR A 114 -3.59 -22.18 -1.60
CA THR A 114 -2.36 -21.81 -0.90
C THR A 114 -1.34 -22.93 -0.97
N GLU A 115 -1.73 -24.20 -0.78
CA GLU A 115 -0.80 -25.34 -0.88
C GLU A 115 -0.21 -25.46 -2.29
N PHE A 116 -1.03 -25.27 -3.34
CA PHE A 116 -0.56 -25.23 -4.72
C PHE A 116 0.46 -24.09 -4.93
N LEU A 117 0.15 -22.87 -4.48
CA LEU A 117 1.07 -21.75 -4.58
C LEU A 117 2.39 -22.05 -3.86
N MET A 118 2.34 -22.50 -2.61
CA MET A 118 3.54 -22.72 -1.82
C MET A 118 4.41 -23.85 -2.37
N THR A 119 3.82 -25.00 -2.72
CA THR A 119 4.61 -26.18 -3.12
C THR A 119 4.95 -26.19 -4.61
N SER A 120 4.02 -25.79 -5.47
CA SER A 120 4.19 -25.93 -6.93
C SER A 120 4.74 -24.67 -7.58
N VAL A 121 4.37 -23.48 -7.08
CA VAL A 121 4.83 -22.21 -7.67
C VAL A 121 6.10 -21.70 -6.99
N PHE A 122 6.12 -21.71 -5.65
CA PHE A 122 7.27 -21.20 -4.88
C PHE A 122 8.23 -22.29 -4.39
N SER A 123 7.86 -23.57 -4.51
CA SER A 123 8.67 -24.73 -4.09
C SER A 123 9.19 -24.63 -2.64
N VAL A 124 8.36 -24.10 -1.74
CA VAL A 124 8.69 -23.92 -0.32
C VAL A 124 8.14 -25.06 0.55
N THR A 125 8.88 -25.41 1.59
CA THR A 125 8.57 -26.54 2.49
C THR A 125 8.84 -26.18 3.96
N GLY A 126 8.50 -27.09 4.88
CA GLY A 126 8.80 -26.96 6.32
C GLY A 126 8.19 -25.71 6.97
N GLU A 127 8.92 -25.12 7.90
CA GLU A 127 8.52 -23.91 8.63
C GLU A 127 8.36 -22.70 7.71
N LEU A 128 9.15 -22.57 6.65
CA LEU A 128 9.01 -21.45 5.70
C LEU A 128 7.63 -21.48 5.02
N LYS A 129 7.17 -22.67 4.61
CA LYS A 129 5.82 -22.84 4.07
C LYS A 129 4.75 -22.44 5.10
N GLN A 130 4.89 -22.88 6.34
CA GLN A 130 3.93 -22.57 7.40
C GLN A 130 3.87 -21.06 7.67
N ASN A 131 5.03 -20.42 7.82
CA ASN A 131 5.14 -18.97 7.99
C ASN A 131 4.55 -18.20 6.80
N ALA A 132 4.75 -18.67 5.56
CA ALA A 132 4.13 -18.06 4.38
C ALA A 132 2.60 -18.19 4.39
N GLN A 133 2.07 -19.36 4.75
CA GLN A 133 0.63 -19.62 4.85
C GLN A 133 -0.02 -18.73 5.92
N ASP A 134 0.62 -18.62 7.08
CA ASP A 134 0.11 -17.82 8.20
C ASP A 134 0.20 -16.32 7.91
N ALA A 135 1.34 -15.83 7.40
CA ALA A 135 1.47 -14.44 6.98
C ALA A 135 0.45 -14.06 5.91
N LEU A 136 0.16 -14.94 4.95
CA LEU A 136 -0.81 -14.69 3.88
C LEU A 136 -2.24 -14.53 4.42
N ARG A 137 -2.62 -15.29 5.46
CA ARG A 137 -3.91 -15.12 6.15
C ARG A 137 -4.04 -13.73 6.79
N TRP A 138 -2.97 -13.26 7.44
CA TRP A 138 -2.94 -11.92 8.02
C TRP A 138 -2.98 -10.79 6.98
N MET A 139 -2.55 -11.08 5.74
CA MET A 139 -2.51 -10.11 4.66
C MET A 139 -3.78 -10.01 3.82
N ILE A 140 -4.83 -10.80 4.09
CA ILE A 140 -6.12 -10.71 3.39
C ILE A 140 -6.65 -9.27 3.22
N PRO A 141 -6.67 -8.40 4.24
CA PRO A 141 -7.19 -7.04 4.09
C PRO A 141 -6.25 -6.10 3.32
N LEU A 142 -4.96 -6.45 3.18
CA LEU A 142 -3.92 -5.56 2.67
C LEU A 142 -4.21 -5.04 1.25
N PRO A 143 -4.57 -5.88 0.24
CA PRO A 143 -4.83 -5.41 -1.12
C PRO A 143 -5.94 -4.35 -1.19
N ALA A 144 -7.04 -4.58 -0.47
CA ALA A 144 -8.18 -3.69 -0.42
C ALA A 144 -7.82 -2.34 0.24
N LEU A 145 -7.13 -2.40 1.38
CA LEU A 145 -6.69 -1.20 2.10
C LEU A 145 -5.74 -0.35 1.26
N LEU A 146 -4.84 -0.97 0.47
CA LEU A 146 -3.95 -0.25 -0.42
C LEU A 146 -4.69 0.50 -1.53
N ILE A 147 -5.72 -0.10 -2.15
CA ILE A 147 -6.54 0.58 -3.15
C ILE A 147 -7.26 1.78 -2.53
N ILE A 148 -7.91 1.59 -1.37
CA ILE A 148 -8.63 2.66 -0.66
C ILE A 148 -7.67 3.80 -0.30
N LYS A 149 -6.49 3.45 0.24
CA LYS A 149 -5.42 4.42 0.55
C LYS A 149 -5.06 5.23 -0.69
N MET A 150 -4.74 4.58 -1.80
CA MET A 150 -4.32 5.27 -3.02
C MET A 150 -5.43 6.14 -3.63
N HIS A 151 -6.69 5.75 -3.47
CA HIS A 151 -7.83 6.59 -3.86
C HIS A 151 -7.88 7.89 -3.04
N TYR A 152 -7.73 7.82 -1.72
CA TYR A 152 -7.69 9.02 -0.88
C TYR A 152 -6.50 9.93 -1.21
N TYR A 153 -5.31 9.37 -1.43
CA TYR A 153 -4.15 10.18 -1.86
C TYR A 153 -4.39 10.87 -3.20
N GLY A 154 -4.99 10.18 -4.17
CA GLY A 154 -5.36 10.78 -5.45
C GLY A 154 -6.37 11.91 -5.29
N ALA A 155 -7.34 11.74 -4.38
CA ALA A 155 -8.34 12.76 -4.12
C ALA A 155 -7.76 14.02 -3.46
N VAL A 156 -6.86 13.84 -2.49
CA VAL A 156 -6.13 14.94 -1.84
C VAL A 156 -5.27 15.71 -2.84
N LEU A 157 -4.63 14.98 -3.74
CA LEU A 157 -3.78 15.54 -4.79
C LEU A 157 -4.61 16.40 -5.76
N ARG A 158 -5.80 15.92 -6.13
CA ARG A 158 -6.71 16.61 -7.04
C ARG A 158 -7.27 17.92 -6.50
N ILE A 159 -7.59 17.97 -5.20
CA ILE A 159 -8.08 19.20 -4.55
C ILE A 159 -6.94 20.19 -4.22
N SER A 160 -5.68 19.88 -4.60
CA SER A 160 -4.50 20.71 -4.36
C SER A 160 -4.32 21.14 -2.90
N LYS A 161 -4.68 20.25 -1.95
CA LYS A 161 -4.49 20.47 -0.50
C LYS A 161 -3.38 19.55 0.05
N PRO A 162 -2.10 19.82 -0.26
CA PRO A 162 -0.97 18.94 0.12
C PRO A 162 -0.82 18.76 1.63
N ARG A 163 -1.27 19.73 2.44
CA ARG A 163 -1.31 19.61 3.90
C ARG A 163 -2.08 18.38 4.39
N LEU A 164 -3.15 17.99 3.70
CA LEU A 164 -3.93 16.80 4.06
C LEU A 164 -3.15 15.51 3.76
N ALA A 165 -2.33 15.52 2.70
CA ALA A 165 -1.46 14.38 2.38
C ALA A 165 -0.37 14.23 3.45
N TRP A 166 0.20 15.34 3.95
CA TRP A 166 1.15 15.32 5.05
C TRP A 166 0.57 14.74 6.34
N TYR A 167 -0.67 15.08 6.70
CA TYR A 167 -1.32 14.46 7.86
C TYR A 167 -1.52 12.95 7.67
N GLY A 168 -1.90 12.52 6.47
CA GLY A 168 -2.05 11.09 6.17
C GLY A 168 -0.73 10.32 6.22
N THR A 169 0.32 10.84 5.58
CA THR A 169 1.65 10.20 5.59
C THR A 169 2.25 10.21 6.99
N GLY A 170 2.15 11.34 7.69
CA GLY A 170 2.70 11.52 9.04
C GLY A 170 2.03 10.62 10.07
N THR A 171 0.70 10.59 10.11
CA THR A 171 -0.03 9.70 11.03
C THR A 171 0.24 8.23 10.72
N GLY A 172 0.30 7.86 9.43
CA GLY A 172 0.69 6.52 9.02
C GLY A 172 2.08 6.13 9.54
N ALA A 173 3.10 6.94 9.27
CA ALA A 173 4.46 6.69 9.72
C ALA A 173 4.56 6.60 11.26
N ILE A 174 3.91 7.51 11.98
CA ILE A 174 3.89 7.49 13.45
C ILE A 174 3.22 6.23 13.98
N THR A 175 2.08 5.83 13.40
CA THR A 175 1.37 4.62 13.83
C THR A 175 2.22 3.38 13.63
N VAL A 176 2.91 3.29 12.49
CA VAL A 176 3.84 2.20 12.19
C VAL A 176 4.98 2.13 13.21
N VAL A 177 5.65 3.26 13.46
CA VAL A 177 6.76 3.32 14.41
C VAL A 177 6.27 3.01 15.82
N ALA A 178 5.11 3.52 16.24
CA ALA A 178 4.54 3.25 17.54
C ALA A 178 4.21 1.76 17.73
N VAL A 179 3.60 1.11 16.72
CA VAL A 179 3.32 -0.34 16.75
C VAL A 179 4.62 -1.14 16.77
N ALA A 180 5.61 -0.78 15.95
CA ALA A 180 6.91 -1.45 15.94
C ALA A 180 7.62 -1.34 17.30
N LEU A 181 7.63 -0.16 17.92
CA LEU A 181 8.19 0.06 19.25
C LEU A 181 7.42 -0.71 20.33
N ALA A 182 6.08 -0.73 20.25
CA ALA A 182 5.25 -1.50 21.17
C ALA A 182 5.59 -2.99 21.09
N LEU A 183 5.63 -3.56 19.87
CA LEU A 183 6.02 -4.95 19.64
C LEU A 183 7.44 -5.25 20.10
N PHE A 184 8.37 -4.29 19.95
CA PHE A 184 9.74 -4.45 20.41
C PHE A 184 9.87 -4.41 21.94
N SER A 185 9.01 -3.63 22.61
CA SER A 185 9.00 -3.44 24.06
C SER A 185 8.28 -4.55 24.82
N THR A 186 7.32 -5.21 24.18
CA THR A 186 6.73 -6.43 24.72
C THR A 186 7.65 -7.59 24.41
N ASP A 187 8.03 -8.40 25.41
CA ASP A 187 8.68 -9.72 25.21
C ASP A 187 7.71 -10.75 24.57
N LEU A 188 6.83 -10.29 23.67
CA LEU A 188 5.85 -11.11 22.96
C LEU A 188 6.48 -11.89 21.79
N ILE A 189 7.79 -11.73 21.56
CA ILE A 189 8.60 -12.40 20.56
C ILE A 189 9.97 -12.72 21.16
#